data_AF-A0A7W0SQ52-F1
#
_entry.id   AF-A0A7W0SQ52-F1
#
_cell.length_a   1.000
_cell.length_b   1.000
_cell.length_c   1.000
_cell.angle_alpha   90.00
_cell.angle_beta   90.00
_cell.angle_gamma   90.00
#
_symmetry.space_group_name_H-M   'P 1'
#
loop_
_entity.id
_entity.type
_entity.pdbx_description
1 polymer ?
#
loop_
_entity_poly.entity_id
_entity_poly.type
_entity_poly.pdbx_seq_one_letter_code
_entity_poly.pdbx_strand_id
1 'polypeptide(L)'
;MATQTTALGRFAAEAGRGLAAGLIGTGAMTLSSMAENKIRKRPPSTVPSEVVGKVMGVQPRGAEEKERFSNLIHWQFGTSLGLLRAALSGVGLRDPWAAGAFFAMVWAGELIVVPQLSEKTPPVTEWEMTDVAIDGWHHLVFAAATSFAYTNLLKARVRG
;
A
#
# COMPACT_ATOMS: atom_id res chain seq x y z
N MET A 1 22.82 21.53 23.86
CA MET A 1 22.07 22.27 22.82
C MET A 1 21.25 21.27 22.03
N ALA A 2 19.92 21.30 22.17
CA ALA A 2 19.04 20.46 21.35
C ALA A 2 19.08 20.98 19.91
N THR A 3 19.40 20.13 18.94
CA THR A 3 19.32 20.44 17.52
C THR A 3 17.88 20.80 17.21
N GLN A 4 17.58 22.09 16.97
CA GLN A 4 16.26 22.48 16.50
C GLN A 4 16.06 21.88 15.10
N THR A 5 15.29 20.79 15.01
CA THR A 5 14.91 20.22 13.72
C THR A 5 14.04 21.23 13.01
N THR A 6 14.45 21.66 11.81
CA THR A 6 13.65 22.55 10.96
C THR A 6 12.33 21.89 10.58
N ALA A 7 11.33 22.67 10.15
CA ALA A 7 10.08 22.13 9.61
C ALA A 7 10.34 21.11 8.48
N LEU A 8 11.31 21.41 7.61
CA LEU A 8 11.77 20.52 6.54
C LEU A 8 12.32 19.19 7.09
N GLY A 9 13.14 19.25 8.15
CA GLY A 9 13.70 18.04 8.77
C GLY A 9 12.63 17.13 9.40
N ARG A 10 11.60 17.72 10.03
CA ARG A 10 10.47 16.94 10.56
C ARG A 10 9.64 16.30 9.45
N PHE A 11 9.36 17.06 8.39
CA PHE A 11 8.65 16.54 7.22
C PHE A 11 9.40 15.37 6.59
N ALA A 12 10.70 15.51 6.33
CA ALA A 12 11.52 14.46 5.74
C ALA A 12 11.57 13.20 6.62
N ALA A 13 11.66 13.38 7.95
CA ALA A 13 11.64 12.26 8.89
C ALA A 13 10.30 11.50 8.86
N GLU A 14 9.17 12.20 8.88
CA GLU A 14 7.85 11.57 8.82
C GLU A 14 7.55 10.94 7.46
N ALA A 15 8.00 11.56 6.37
CA ALA A 15 7.90 10.98 5.03
C ALA A 15 8.74 9.69 4.91
N GLY A 16 9.99 9.71 5.38
CA GLY A 16 10.85 8.52 5.40
C GLY A 16 10.27 7.40 6.27
N ARG A 17 9.70 7.75 7.42
CA ARG A 17 8.98 6.81 8.30
C ARG A 17 7.74 6.23 7.61
N GLY A 18 6.99 7.06 6.88
CA GLY A 18 5.87 6.63 6.05
C GLY A 18 6.28 5.60 5.00
N LEU A 19 7.32 5.91 4.22
CA LEU A 19 7.85 5.00 3.18
C LEU A 19 8.31 3.67 3.78
N ALA A 20 9.10 3.70 4.86
CA ALA A 20 9.55 2.48 5.52
C ALA A 20 8.37 1.64 6.07
N ALA A 21 7.34 2.29 6.59
CA ALA A 21 6.11 1.61 7.03
C ALA A 21 5.30 1.03 5.85
N GLY A 22 5.23 1.74 4.72
CA GLY A 22 4.60 1.25 3.48
C GLY A 22 5.31 0.03 2.93
N LEU A 23 6.65 0.01 2.97
CA LEU A 23 7.45 -1.14 2.58
C LEU A 23 7.14 -2.38 3.44
N ILE A 24 7.06 -2.20 4.76
CA ILE A 24 6.69 -3.29 5.70
C ILE A 24 5.28 -3.81 5.40
N GLY A 25 4.31 -2.93 5.19
CA GLY A 25 2.95 -3.34 4.82
C GLY A 25 2.90 -4.08 3.49
N THR A 26 3.65 -3.62 2.49
CA THR A 26 3.75 -4.27 1.18
C THR A 26 4.29 -5.69 1.33
N GLY A 27 5.34 -5.88 2.14
CA GLY A 27 5.86 -7.20 2.47
C GLY A 27 4.83 -8.10 3.16
N ALA A 28 4.10 -7.57 4.15
CA ALA A 28 3.07 -8.31 4.87
C ALA A 28 1.92 -8.76 3.94
N MET A 29 1.42 -7.86 3.09
CA MET A 29 0.40 -8.18 2.10
C MET A 29 0.89 -9.22 1.09
N THR A 30 2.15 -9.10 0.66
CA THR A 30 2.78 -10.06 -0.27
C THR A 30 2.82 -11.46 0.33
N LEU A 31 3.21 -11.61 1.60
CA LEU A 31 3.20 -12.91 2.26
C LEU A 31 1.77 -13.46 2.41
N SER A 32 0.81 -12.58 2.74
CA SER A 32 -0.61 -12.97 2.82
C SER A 32 -1.16 -13.44 1.48
N SER A 33 -0.85 -12.74 0.39
CA SER A 33 -1.32 -13.10 -0.96
C SER A 33 -0.60 -14.33 -1.51
N MET A 34 0.69 -14.51 -1.21
CA MET A 34 1.40 -15.76 -1.55
C MET A 34 0.76 -16.98 -0.90
N ALA A 35 0.37 -16.88 0.37
CA ALA A 35 -0.32 -17.96 1.08
C ALA A 35 -1.68 -18.27 0.43
N GLU A 36 -2.48 -17.24 0.15
CA GLU A 36 -3.79 -17.39 -0.49
C GLU A 36 -3.68 -17.93 -1.92
N ASN A 37 -2.74 -17.41 -2.72
CA ASN A 37 -2.50 -17.85 -4.10
C ASN A 37 -2.13 -19.33 -4.15
N LYS A 38 -1.31 -19.79 -3.19
CA LYS A 38 -0.93 -21.20 -3.06
C LYS A 38 -2.12 -22.08 -2.70
N ILE A 39 -3.00 -21.63 -1.82
CA ILE A 39 -4.21 -22.36 -1.41
C ILE A 39 -5.19 -22.46 -2.58
N ARG A 40 -5.40 -21.37 -3.33
CA ARG A 40 -6.35 -21.29 -4.45
C ARG A 40 -5.77 -21.65 -5.82
N LYS A 41 -4.47 -21.95 -5.89
CA LYS A 41 -3.73 -22.30 -7.11
C LYS A 41 -3.87 -21.25 -8.22
N ARG A 42 -3.87 -19.96 -7.86
CA ARG A 42 -4.00 -18.84 -8.80
C ARG A 42 -2.67 -18.09 -8.95
N PRO A 43 -2.40 -17.43 -10.09
CA PRO A 43 -1.21 -16.62 -10.26
C PRO A 43 -1.28 -15.33 -9.42
N PRO A 44 -0.12 -14.68 -9.14
CA PRO A 44 -0.08 -13.35 -8.52
C PRO A 44 -0.84 -12.30 -9.32
N SER A 45 -1.34 -11.27 -8.63
CA SER A 45 -2.05 -10.15 -9.27
C SER A 45 -1.10 -9.25 -10.07
N THR A 46 -1.56 -8.78 -11.23
CA THR A 46 -0.88 -7.78 -12.08
C THR A 46 -1.58 -6.43 -12.08
N VAL A 47 -2.61 -6.25 -11.24
CA VAL A 47 -3.44 -5.04 -11.23
C VAL A 47 -2.63 -3.74 -11.05
N PRO A 48 -1.68 -3.63 -10.09
CA PRO A 48 -0.91 -2.39 -9.92
C PRO A 48 -0.13 -1.97 -11.18
N SER A 49 0.43 -2.93 -11.92
CA SER A 49 1.20 -2.65 -13.12
C SER A 49 0.34 -2.26 -14.31
N GLU A 50 -0.90 -2.74 -14.40
CA GLU A 50 -1.87 -2.29 -15.40
C GLU A 50 -2.27 -0.84 -15.16
N VAL A 51 -2.59 -0.49 -13.91
CA VAL A 51 -2.94 0.88 -13.51
C VAL A 51 -1.79 1.84 -13.84
N VAL A 52 -0.58 1.55 -13.36
CA VAL A 52 0.57 2.42 -13.63
C VAL A 52 0.95 2.44 -15.11
N GLY A 53 0.91 1.29 -15.79
CA GLY A 53 1.18 1.20 -17.22
C GLY A 53 0.23 2.06 -18.05
N LYS A 54 -1.06 2.08 -17.71
CA LYS A 54 -2.07 2.93 -18.36
C LYS A 54 -1.83 4.41 -18.07
N VAL A 55 -1.57 4.79 -16.82
CA VAL A 55 -1.31 6.19 -16.43
C VAL A 55 -0.03 6.74 -17.07
N MET A 56 1.03 5.94 -17.14
CA MET A 56 2.34 6.35 -17.66
C MET A 56 2.47 6.16 -19.18
N GLY A 57 1.53 5.47 -19.82
CA GLY A 57 1.63 5.08 -21.23
C GLY A 57 2.77 4.09 -21.51
N VAL A 58 3.17 3.29 -20.52
CA VAL A 58 4.28 2.33 -20.62
C VAL A 58 3.77 0.90 -20.57
N GLN A 59 4.12 0.10 -21.56
CA GLN A 59 3.76 -1.31 -21.67
C GLN A 59 5.04 -2.14 -21.93
N PRO A 60 5.49 -2.98 -20.99
CA PRO A 60 6.64 -3.85 -21.19
C PRO A 60 6.38 -4.84 -22.33
N ARG A 61 7.39 -5.04 -23.19
CA ARG A 61 7.34 -6.02 -24.28
C ARG A 61 8.09 -7.27 -23.84
N GLY A 62 7.40 -8.42 -23.83
CA GLY A 62 7.96 -9.70 -23.37
C GLY A 62 7.45 -10.12 -22.00
N ALA A 63 7.51 -11.43 -21.72
CA ALA A 63 6.96 -12.01 -20.49
C ALA A 63 7.81 -11.66 -19.27
N GLU A 64 9.14 -11.74 -19.41
CA GLU A 64 10.09 -11.44 -18.35
C GLU A 64 10.06 -9.95 -17.96
N GLU A 65 9.98 -9.05 -18.94
CA GLU A 65 9.86 -7.62 -18.73
C GLU A 65 8.56 -7.26 -18.02
N LYS A 66 7.46 -7.93 -18.37
CA LYS A 66 6.16 -7.76 -17.69
C LYS A 66 6.22 -8.19 -16.24
N GLU A 67 6.86 -9.32 -15.94
CA GLU A 67 7.03 -9.80 -14.57
C GLU A 67 7.89 -8.84 -13.74
N ARG A 68 9.05 -8.44 -14.27
CA ARG A 68 9.95 -7.48 -13.61
C ARG A 68 9.27 -6.14 -13.36
N PHE A 69 8.53 -5.63 -14.35
CA PHE A 69 7.75 -4.41 -14.22
C PHE A 69 6.66 -4.55 -13.17
N SER A 70 5.93 -5.67 -13.16
CA SER A 70 4.88 -5.92 -12.18
C SER A 70 5.41 -5.96 -10.76
N ASN A 71 6.52 -6.66 -10.53
CA ASN A 71 7.18 -6.70 -9.23
C ASN A 71 7.68 -5.31 -8.82
N LEU A 72 8.33 -4.57 -9.71
CA LEU A 72 8.82 -3.22 -9.43
C LEU A 72 7.67 -2.30 -9.02
N ILE A 73 6.59 -2.26 -9.80
CA ILE A 73 5.43 -1.42 -9.53
C ILE A 73 4.74 -1.83 -8.23
N HIS A 74 4.57 -3.13 -7.97
CA HIS A 74 3.98 -3.63 -6.72
C HIS A 74 4.73 -3.08 -5.50
N TRP A 75 6.06 -3.22 -5.48
CA TRP A 75 6.89 -2.73 -4.39
C TRP A 75 6.90 -1.20 -4.28
N GLN A 76 7.05 -0.49 -5.41
CA GLN A 76 7.08 0.97 -5.42
C GLN A 76 5.75 1.58 -5.01
N PHE A 77 4.64 1.10 -5.60
CA PHE A 77 3.30 1.59 -5.33
C PHE A 77 2.93 1.38 -3.88
N GLY A 78 3.05 0.15 -3.35
CA GLY A 78 2.74 -0.16 -1.95
C GLY A 78 3.62 0.62 -0.96
N THR A 79 4.92 0.79 -1.26
CA THR A 79 5.83 1.62 -0.44
C THR A 79 5.37 3.08 -0.40
N SER A 80 5.00 3.64 -1.55
CA SER A 80 4.57 5.04 -1.67
C SER A 80 3.27 5.33 -0.90
N LEU A 81 2.35 4.37 -0.81
CA LEU A 81 1.11 4.52 -0.03
C LEU A 81 1.37 4.75 1.46
N GLY A 82 2.53 4.35 1.98
CA GLY A 82 2.95 4.69 3.35
C GLY A 82 3.04 6.20 3.62
N LEU A 83 3.23 7.03 2.59
CA LEU A 83 3.15 8.49 2.70
C LEU A 83 1.74 8.97 3.07
N LEU A 84 0.68 8.30 2.60
CA LEU A 84 -0.69 8.62 3.00
C LEU A 84 -0.88 8.39 4.51
N ARG A 85 -0.35 7.28 5.03
CA ARG A 85 -0.39 7.01 6.48
C ARG A 85 0.35 8.10 7.26
N ALA A 86 1.51 8.54 6.78
CA ALA A 86 2.25 9.65 7.42
C ALA A 86 1.47 10.97 7.36
N ALA A 87 0.85 11.28 6.21
CA ALA A 87 0.05 12.49 6.03
C ALA A 87 -1.15 12.55 6.97
N LEU A 88 -1.86 11.43 7.18
CA LEU A 88 -2.96 11.35 8.14
C LEU A 88 -2.51 11.72 9.56
N SER A 89 -1.34 11.23 10.01
CA SER A 89 -0.78 11.68 11.29
C SER A 89 -0.30 13.12 11.28
N GLY A 90 0.22 13.61 10.15
CA GLY A 90 0.65 15.00 9.98
C GLY A 90 -0.50 16.01 10.12
N VAL A 91 -1.71 15.65 9.70
CA VAL A 91 -2.93 16.48 9.89
C VAL A 91 -3.59 16.28 11.26
N GLY A 92 -2.96 15.51 12.16
CA GLY A 92 -3.39 15.36 13.54
C GLY A 92 -4.31 14.16 13.83
N LEU A 93 -4.59 13.29 12.85
CA LEU A 93 -5.31 12.05 13.16
C LEU A 93 -4.44 11.12 14.00
N ARG A 94 -5.05 10.61 15.08
CA ARG A 94 -4.43 9.68 16.02
C ARG A 94 -4.94 8.27 15.76
N ASP A 95 -4.15 7.25 16.10
CA ASP A 95 -4.65 5.87 16.10
C ASP A 95 -5.72 5.69 17.19
N PRO A 96 -6.74 4.83 16.96
CA PRO A 96 -6.91 3.93 15.81
C PRO A 96 -7.51 4.60 14.56
N TRP A 97 -7.95 5.86 14.62
CA TRP A 97 -8.63 6.54 13.52
C TRP A 97 -7.76 6.77 12.29
N ALA A 98 -6.47 7.11 12.47
CA ALA A 98 -5.52 7.23 11.36
C ALA A 98 -5.35 5.90 10.61
N ALA A 99 -5.28 4.78 11.31
CA ALA A 99 -5.21 3.44 10.69
C ALA A 99 -6.50 3.07 9.95
N GLY A 100 -7.67 3.36 10.54
CA GLY A 100 -8.97 3.12 9.90
C GLY A 100 -9.15 3.97 8.63
N ALA A 101 -8.79 5.26 8.69
CA ALA A 101 -8.82 6.14 7.52
C ALA A 101 -7.83 5.67 6.44
N PHE A 102 -6.64 5.23 6.83
CA PHE A 102 -5.67 4.69 5.89
C PHE A 102 -6.19 3.43 5.17
N PHE A 103 -6.73 2.47 5.92
CA PHE A 103 -7.40 1.29 5.35
C PHE A 103 -8.51 1.67 4.37
N ALA A 104 -9.41 2.55 4.79
CA ALA A 104 -10.52 2.99 3.94
C ALA A 104 -10.02 3.65 2.65
N MET A 105 -8.98 4.49 2.72
CA MET A 105 -8.41 5.16 1.53
C MET A 105 -7.79 4.17 0.55
N VAL A 106 -6.97 3.22 1.02
CA VAL A 106 -6.31 2.27 0.12
C VAL A 106 -7.31 1.30 -0.50
N TRP A 107 -8.27 0.81 0.28
CA TRP A 107 -9.27 -0.12 -0.23
C TRP A 107 -10.27 0.59 -1.14
N ALA A 108 -10.70 1.81 -0.83
CA ALA A 108 -11.53 2.61 -1.73
C ALA A 108 -10.81 2.90 -3.07
N GLY A 109 -9.48 3.05 -3.04
CA GLY A 109 -8.67 3.14 -4.26
C GLY A 109 -8.86 1.92 -5.16
N GLU A 110 -8.77 0.72 -4.59
CA GLU A 110 -9.05 -0.53 -5.32
C GLU A 110 -10.50 -0.57 -5.83
N LEU A 111 -11.48 -0.25 -4.99
CA LEU A 111 -12.89 -0.40 -5.37
C LEU A 111 -13.39 0.64 -6.39
N ILE A 112 -12.79 1.83 -6.44
CA ILE A 112 -13.29 2.96 -7.23
C ILE A 112 -12.37 3.29 -8.40
N VAL A 113 -11.06 3.35 -8.18
CA VAL A 113 -10.09 3.84 -9.17
C VAL A 113 -9.67 2.71 -10.11
N VAL A 114 -9.39 1.53 -9.57
CA VAL A 114 -8.86 0.42 -10.37
C VAL A 114 -9.83 -0.03 -11.48
N PRO A 115 -11.15 -0.18 -11.27
CA PRO A 115 -12.06 -0.56 -12.35
C PRO A 115 -12.12 0.42 -13.52
N GLN A 116 -11.68 1.68 -13.31
CA GLN A 116 -11.60 2.68 -14.38
C GLN A 116 -10.29 2.56 -15.18
N LEU A 117 -9.26 1.93 -14.59
CA LEU A 117 -7.90 1.91 -15.10
C LEU A 117 -7.41 0.52 -15.52
N SER A 118 -8.01 -0.57 -15.04
CA SER A 118 -7.74 -1.93 -15.49
C SER A 118 -8.92 -2.49 -16.28
N GLU A 119 -8.63 -3.15 -17.41
CA GLU A 119 -9.64 -3.88 -18.20
C GLU A 119 -10.03 -5.22 -17.55
N LYS A 120 -9.24 -5.71 -16.59
CA LYS A 120 -9.42 -7.02 -15.97
C LYS A 120 -10.15 -6.97 -14.63
N THR A 121 -10.35 -5.78 -14.09
CA THR A 121 -11.00 -5.58 -12.79
C THR A 121 -12.37 -4.95 -13.00
N PRO A 122 -13.47 -5.73 -12.99
CA PRO A 122 -14.82 -5.16 -13.08
C PRO A 122 -15.18 -4.40 -11.78
N PRO A 123 -16.27 -3.61 -11.77
CA PRO A 123 -16.79 -3.01 -10.54
C PRO A 123 -17.10 -4.06 -9.46
N VAL A 124 -16.93 -3.69 -8.18
CA VAL A 124 -17.13 -4.60 -7.03
C VAL A 124 -18.51 -5.25 -6.98
N THR A 125 -19.52 -4.64 -7.60
CA THR A 125 -20.89 -5.18 -7.71
C THR A 125 -20.97 -6.46 -8.53
N GLU A 126 -19.95 -6.75 -9.34
CA GLU A 126 -19.84 -7.95 -10.16
C GLU A 126 -18.93 -9.02 -9.53
N TRP A 127 -18.36 -8.75 -8.35
CA TRP A 127 -17.44 -9.68 -7.69
C TRP A 127 -18.21 -10.72 -6.88
N GLU A 128 -17.66 -11.94 -6.80
CA GLU A 128 -18.08 -12.91 -5.83
C GLU A 128 -17.76 -12.41 -4.41
N MET A 129 -18.67 -12.65 -3.46
CA MET A 129 -18.49 -12.21 -2.06
C MET A 129 -17.19 -12.71 -1.43
N THR A 130 -16.73 -13.90 -1.86
CA THR A 130 -15.45 -14.47 -1.43
C THR A 130 -14.28 -13.62 -1.90
N ASP A 131 -14.32 -13.11 -3.12
CA ASP A 131 -13.23 -12.30 -3.67
C ASP A 131 -13.20 -10.91 -3.03
N VAL A 132 -14.37 -10.31 -2.75
CA VAL A 132 -14.47 -9.06 -1.95
C VAL A 132 -13.86 -9.24 -0.57
N ALA A 133 -14.13 -10.37 0.10
CA ALA A 133 -13.60 -10.66 1.43
C ALA A 133 -12.08 -10.88 1.41
N ILE A 134 -11.56 -11.61 0.42
CA ILE A 134 -10.13 -11.85 0.26
C ILE A 134 -9.39 -10.54 -0.04
N ASP A 135 -9.94 -9.72 -0.94
CA ASP A 135 -9.36 -8.43 -1.29
C ASP A 135 -9.33 -7.47 -0.08
N GLY A 136 -10.46 -7.34 0.61
CA GLY A 136 -10.55 -6.55 1.83
C GLY A 136 -9.61 -7.06 2.93
N TRP A 137 -9.41 -8.38 3.04
CA TRP A 137 -8.44 -8.97 3.96
C TRP A 137 -7.00 -8.57 3.65
N HIS A 138 -6.57 -8.64 2.39
CA HIS A 138 -5.21 -8.24 2.02
C HIS A 138 -4.97 -6.75 2.24
N HIS A 139 -5.96 -5.90 1.96
CA HIS A 139 -5.91 -4.47 2.28
C HIS A 139 -5.86 -4.21 3.79
N LEU A 140 -6.58 -5.00 4.59
CA LEU A 140 -6.53 -4.92 6.04
C LEU A 140 -5.15 -5.31 6.57
N VAL A 141 -4.55 -6.40 6.07
CA VAL A 141 -3.18 -6.81 6.41
C VAL A 141 -2.18 -5.72 6.08
N PHE A 142 -2.27 -5.16 4.87
CA PHE A 142 -1.43 -4.04 4.44
C PHE A 142 -1.57 -2.84 5.38
N ALA A 143 -2.79 -2.35 5.59
CA ALA A 143 -3.05 -1.16 6.38
C ALA A 143 -2.70 -1.32 7.86
N ALA A 144 -2.96 -2.50 8.43
CA ALA A 144 -2.61 -2.84 9.81
C ALA A 144 -1.10 -2.90 9.99
N ALA A 145 -0.38 -3.60 9.12
CA ALA A 145 1.08 -3.72 9.21
C ALA A 145 1.78 -2.37 9.01
N THR A 146 1.37 -1.59 8.01
CA THR A 146 1.90 -0.22 7.80
C THR A 146 1.60 0.68 9.00
N SER A 147 0.37 0.72 9.49
CA SER A 147 0.02 1.57 10.63
C SER A 147 0.74 1.16 11.90
N PHE A 148 0.86 -0.15 12.16
CA PHE A 148 1.61 -0.68 13.29
C PHE A 148 3.09 -0.32 13.20
N ALA A 149 3.72 -0.52 12.04
CA ALA A 149 5.11 -0.19 11.80
C ALA A 149 5.36 1.31 11.96
N TYR A 150 4.51 2.14 11.36
CA TYR A 150 4.56 3.58 11.49
C TYR A 150 4.51 3.96 12.97
N THR A 151 3.44 3.60 13.69
CA THR A 151 3.20 4.08 15.05
C THR A 151 4.11 3.50 16.12
N ASN A 152 4.55 2.24 15.98
CA ASN A 152 5.22 1.52 17.06
C ASN A 152 6.68 1.20 16.78
N LEU A 153 7.00 0.73 15.57
CA LEU A 153 8.36 0.25 15.25
C LEU A 153 9.29 1.39 14.87
N LEU A 154 8.79 2.33 14.08
CA LEU A 154 9.59 3.41 13.48
C LEU A 154 9.42 4.75 14.19
N LYS A 155 8.70 4.77 15.33
CA LYS A 155 8.60 5.96 16.17
C LYS A 155 9.94 6.19 16.84
N ALA A 156 10.57 7.33 16.56
CA ALA A 156 11.78 7.72 17.29
C ALA A 156 11.46 7.82 18.79
N ARG A 157 12.15 7.03 19.62
CA ARG A 157 12.17 7.26 21.06
C ARG A 157 13.02 8.50 21.30
N VAL A 158 12.39 9.59 21.69
CA VAL A 158 13.11 10.67 22.37
C VAL A 158 13.54 10.06 23.71
N ARG A 159 14.83 9.74 23.84
CA ARG A 159 15.42 9.45 25.15
C ARG A 159 15.40 10.78 25.91
N GLY A 160 14.54 10.87 26.92
CA GLY A 160 14.60 11.91 27.94
C GLY A 160 15.75 11.66 28.89
#